data_AF-A0A6N8ZB99-F1
#
_entry.id   AF-A0A6N8ZB99-F1
#
_cell.length_a   1.000
_cell.length_b   1.000
_cell.length_c   1.000
_cell.angle_alpha   90.00
_cell.angle_beta   90.00
_cell.angle_gamma   90.00
#
_symmetry.space_group_name_H-M   'P 1'
#
loop_
_entity.id
_entity.type
_entity.pdbx_description
1 polymer ?
#
loop_
_entity_poly.entity_id
_entity_poly.type
_entity_poly.pdbx_seq_one_letter_code
_entity_poly.pdbx_strand_id
1 'polypeptide(L)'
;MLCVFWLQKLTNNFSNSRPDAVIPRCLGSITSALSCQMRVFVAVVMVVSTEVDGDRRRHYTACWINTRSRPARHNIRARIAANVSDKALPIRGVQVSSAKINGIDLHYQRYGEGDAIVFAHGAGGNLLSWWQQIPFFSQRYQCITFDHRGFGHSLDVPEGPGAASFVDDLRGLLDHLDIESAHLVAQSMGGRTMLGFAVKYPHRVRSLVMADTVGGMNVPAVVAEQHNWAATHTASGEIGFRAVSPLFVQRNPNLANLYLQISRTNPPRHMPPDGLPAGPGTDELKNLNIPALFFVGEDDQISPPQVIAAGAKAIPGSKLLRVPEAGHSVYFEKPDIFNFEVLRFIESAEKSA
;
A
#
# COMPACT_ATOMS: atom_id res chain seq x y z
N MET A 1 -2.53 4.31 -47.87
CA MET A 1 -1.93 5.31 -48.77
C MET A 1 -3.00 6.35 -49.05
N LEU A 2 -2.69 7.65 -48.87
CA LEU A 2 -3.55 8.85 -48.93
C LEU A 2 -4.46 9.17 -47.73
N CYS A 3 -3.92 9.91 -46.77
CA CYS A 3 -4.39 11.24 -46.33
C CYS A 3 -3.68 11.67 -45.03
N VAL A 4 -2.37 11.92 -45.15
CA VAL A 4 -1.59 12.75 -44.23
C VAL A 4 -1.29 14.01 -45.05
N PHE A 5 -2.12 15.04 -44.98
CA PHE A 5 -1.83 16.41 -45.45
C PHE A 5 -3.04 17.32 -45.17
N TRP A 6 -3.23 17.75 -43.91
CA TRP A 6 -3.94 19.00 -43.61
C TRP A 6 -3.75 19.42 -42.14
N LEU A 7 -2.53 19.82 -41.77
CA LEU A 7 -2.27 20.47 -40.48
C LEU A 7 -0.98 21.30 -40.55
N GLN A 8 -0.96 22.33 -41.41
CA GLN A 8 0.16 23.28 -41.45
C GLN A 8 -0.22 24.65 -42.06
N LYS A 9 -1.39 25.23 -41.69
CA LYS A 9 -1.77 26.56 -42.21
C LYS A 9 -2.69 27.42 -41.32
N LEU A 10 -2.57 27.34 -39.98
CA LEU A 10 -3.31 28.21 -39.06
C LEU A 10 -2.48 28.76 -37.88
N THR A 11 -1.18 29.02 -38.09
CA THR A 11 -0.33 29.70 -37.09
C THR A 11 0.44 30.92 -37.61
N ASN A 12 0.15 31.41 -38.82
CA ASN A 12 0.70 32.68 -39.30
C ASN A 12 -0.43 33.64 -39.66
N ASN A 13 -0.77 34.51 -38.72
CA ASN A 13 -1.26 35.89 -38.92
C ASN A 13 -2.10 36.30 -37.71
N PHE A 14 -1.48 36.82 -36.66
CA PHE A 14 -2.06 37.90 -35.84
C PHE A 14 -0.92 38.55 -35.05
N SER A 15 -0.31 39.57 -35.67
CA SER A 15 0.52 40.56 -35.00
C SER A 15 -0.06 41.95 -35.30
N ASN A 16 -0.29 42.73 -34.24
CA ASN A 16 -0.46 44.18 -34.18
C ASN A 16 -1.72 44.83 -34.79
N SER A 17 -2.71 45.15 -33.94
CA SER A 17 -3.25 46.52 -33.78
C SER A 17 -4.20 46.62 -32.57
N ARG A 18 -4.23 47.81 -31.97
CA ARG A 18 -4.72 48.23 -30.65
C ARG A 18 -6.26 48.38 -30.52
N PRO A 19 -6.79 48.74 -29.32
CA PRO A 19 -8.11 48.33 -28.82
C PRO A 19 -9.23 49.28 -29.23
N ASP A 20 -10.45 48.76 -29.39
CA ASP A 20 -11.69 49.37 -28.93
C ASP A 20 -12.88 48.42 -29.18
N ALA A 21 -13.93 48.65 -28.41
CA ALA A 21 -15.10 47.80 -28.23
C ALA A 21 -15.82 47.34 -29.51
N VAL A 22 -16.54 46.20 -29.41
CA VAL A 22 -17.95 46.02 -29.80
C VAL A 22 -18.32 44.53 -29.68
N ILE A 23 -19.38 44.25 -28.90
CA ILE A 23 -20.10 42.97 -28.85
C ILE A 23 -20.79 42.74 -30.21
N PRO A 24 -20.80 41.51 -30.76
CA PRO A 24 -22.06 41.07 -31.36
C PRO A 24 -22.52 39.66 -30.97
N ARG A 25 -23.84 39.62 -30.87
CA ARG A 25 -24.80 38.55 -30.62
C ARG A 25 -24.67 37.35 -31.57
N CYS A 26 -25.15 36.21 -31.06
CA CYS A 26 -25.54 35.01 -31.79
C CYS A 26 -26.34 35.30 -33.07
N LEU A 27 -26.04 34.58 -34.15
CA LEU A 27 -26.95 34.29 -35.25
C LEU A 27 -26.46 33.07 -36.04
N GLY A 28 -27.38 32.16 -36.36
CA GLY A 28 -27.25 31.29 -37.53
C GLY A 28 -27.13 29.79 -37.27
N SER A 29 -28.24 29.14 -36.95
CA SER A 29 -28.43 27.73 -37.27
C SER A 29 -28.58 27.59 -38.80
N ILE A 30 -27.67 26.87 -39.44
CA ILE A 30 -27.90 26.35 -40.80
C ILE A 30 -27.98 24.83 -40.68
N THR A 31 -29.22 24.34 -40.68
CA THR A 31 -29.53 22.93 -40.92
C THR A 31 -29.76 22.74 -42.42
N SER A 32 -28.84 22.07 -43.10
CA SER A 32 -29.14 21.36 -44.34
C SER A 32 -28.83 19.88 -44.14
N ALA A 33 -29.88 19.07 -44.22
CA ALA A 33 -29.81 17.64 -44.11
C ALA A 33 -29.42 17.06 -45.47
N LEU A 34 -28.21 16.52 -45.58
CA LEU A 34 -27.92 15.42 -46.51
C LEU A 34 -27.43 14.23 -45.70
N SER A 35 -28.19 13.15 -45.81
CA SER A 35 -27.94 11.85 -45.21
C SER A 35 -26.72 11.19 -45.85
N CYS A 36 -25.57 11.29 -45.20
CA CYS A 36 -24.50 10.31 -45.30
C CYS A 36 -23.73 10.32 -43.98
N GLN A 37 -23.45 9.14 -43.40
CA GLN A 37 -22.92 8.99 -42.05
C GLN A 37 -21.48 9.51 -41.90
N MET A 38 -21.28 10.83 -41.78
CA MET A 38 -20.04 11.41 -41.29
C MET A 38 -20.14 11.61 -39.77
N ARG A 39 -19.16 11.05 -39.04
CA ARG A 39 -18.99 11.28 -37.59
C ARG A 39 -18.69 12.75 -37.37
N VAL A 40 -19.60 13.48 -36.73
CA VAL A 40 -19.31 14.83 -36.21
C VAL A 40 -18.50 14.63 -34.92
N PHE A 41 -17.22 14.99 -34.95
CA PHE A 41 -16.41 15.10 -33.75
C PHE A 41 -16.56 16.52 -33.20
N VAL A 42 -17.05 16.65 -31.97
CA VAL A 42 -17.02 17.93 -31.25
C VAL A 42 -15.70 18.00 -30.50
N ALA A 43 -14.82 18.92 -30.88
CA ALA A 43 -13.62 19.23 -30.13
C ALA A 43 -13.98 20.22 -29.00
N VAL A 44 -13.77 19.80 -27.75
CA VAL A 44 -13.82 20.71 -26.59
C VAL A 44 -12.39 21.10 -26.26
N VAL A 45 -12.07 22.38 -26.40
CA VAL A 45 -10.78 22.95 -25.99
C VAL A 45 -10.95 23.59 -24.63
N MET A 46 -10.34 23.01 -23.59
CA MET A 46 -10.18 23.67 -22.30
C MET A 46 -8.91 24.51 -22.30
N VAL A 47 -9.03 25.76 -21.85
CA VAL A 47 -7.89 26.65 -21.64
C VAL A 47 -7.73 26.83 -20.13
N VAL A 48 -6.59 26.39 -19.60
CA VAL A 48 -6.21 26.67 -18.22
C VAL A 48 -5.08 27.71 -18.26
N SER A 49 -5.28 28.82 -17.55
CA SER A 49 -4.27 29.87 -17.39
C SER A 49 -3.78 29.85 -15.95
N THR A 50 -2.48 29.73 -15.74
CA THR A 50 -1.84 29.88 -14.44
C THR A 50 -0.82 31.01 -14.54
N GLU A 51 -0.76 31.85 -13.50
CA GLU A 51 0.16 32.98 -13.41
C GLU A 51 1.10 32.74 -12.21
N VAL A 52 2.41 32.65 -12.47
CA VAL A 52 3.47 32.53 -11.46
C VAL A 52 4.57 33.49 -11.87
N ASP A 53 4.98 34.37 -10.95
CA ASP A 53 6.06 35.37 -11.11
C ASP A 53 5.99 36.21 -12.40
N GLY A 54 4.79 36.69 -12.74
CA GLY A 54 4.59 37.64 -13.84
C GLY A 54 4.75 37.07 -15.25
N ASP A 55 5.00 35.76 -15.41
CA ASP A 55 5.01 35.08 -16.71
C ASP A 55 3.71 34.26 -16.90
N ARG A 56 2.87 34.67 -17.86
CA ARG A 56 1.63 33.96 -18.19
C ARG A 56 1.88 32.89 -19.25
N ARG A 57 1.80 31.62 -18.86
CA ARG A 57 1.78 30.50 -19.82
C ARG A 57 0.38 29.90 -19.94
N ARG A 58 -0.05 29.68 -21.19
CA ARG A 58 -1.32 29.01 -21.52
C ARG A 58 -1.02 27.59 -21.99
N HIS A 59 -1.64 26.60 -21.36
CA HIS A 59 -1.60 25.21 -21.81
C HIS A 59 -2.94 24.83 -22.45
N TYR A 60 -2.87 24.26 -23.66
CA TYR A 60 -4.04 23.78 -24.40
C TYR A 60 -4.02 22.25 -24.41
N THR A 61 -5.10 21.64 -23.95
CA THR A 61 -5.30 20.18 -24.04
C THR A 61 -6.57 19.90 -24.83
N ALA A 62 -6.47 19.08 -25.87
CA ALA A 62 -7.62 18.65 -26.68
C ALA A 62 -7.94 17.18 -26.37
N CYS A 63 -9.21 16.90 -26.05
CA CYS A 63 -9.70 15.53 -25.86
C CYS A 63 -10.84 15.26 -26.85
N TRP A 64 -10.78 14.11 -27.53
CA TRP A 64 -11.79 13.70 -28.52
C TRP A 64 -12.81 12.75 -27.87
N ILE A 65 -14.10 13.06 -27.96
CA ILE A 65 -15.18 12.21 -27.45
C ILE A 65 -16.01 11.66 -28.63
N ASN A 66 -16.24 10.35 -28.62
CA ASN A 66 -17.06 9.64 -29.62
C ASN A 66 -18.50 9.47 -29.11
N THR A 67 -19.49 10.08 -29.76
CA THR A 67 -20.89 10.07 -29.28
C THR A 67 -21.75 9.05 -30.02
N ARG A 68 -21.84 7.82 -29.52
CA ARG A 68 -22.98 6.91 -29.80
C ARG A 68 -23.30 6.04 -28.58
N SER A 69 -24.03 6.60 -27.63
CA SER A 69 -24.94 5.89 -26.73
C SER A 69 -25.53 6.92 -25.76
N ARG A 70 -26.87 6.95 -25.63
CA ARG A 70 -27.53 7.73 -24.58
C ARG A 70 -27.07 7.18 -23.22
N PRO A 71 -26.46 7.97 -22.33
CA PRO A 71 -26.19 7.49 -20.99
C PRO A 71 -27.46 7.66 -20.16
N ALA A 72 -27.96 6.55 -19.63
CA ALA A 72 -28.79 6.57 -18.43
C ALA A 72 -28.02 7.37 -17.37
N ARG A 73 -28.68 8.36 -16.78
CA ARG A 73 -28.10 9.21 -15.73
C ARG A 73 -27.92 8.37 -14.45
N HIS A 74 -26.86 7.57 -14.39
CA HIS A 74 -26.29 7.07 -13.14
C HIS A 74 -25.00 7.85 -12.90
N ASN A 75 -25.15 8.96 -12.17
CA ASN A 75 -24.05 9.81 -11.74
C ASN A 75 -23.21 9.09 -10.67
N ILE A 76 -22.37 8.15 -11.09
CA ILE A 76 -21.37 7.51 -10.20
C ILE A 76 -20.28 8.53 -9.80
N ARG A 77 -20.06 9.59 -10.60
CA ARG A 77 -19.14 10.69 -10.25
C ARG A 77 -19.71 11.70 -9.24
N ALA A 78 -21.02 11.76 -9.01
CA ALA A 78 -21.62 12.70 -8.05
C ALA A 78 -21.77 12.11 -6.63
N ARG A 79 -21.60 10.80 -6.44
CA ARG A 79 -21.65 10.16 -5.10
C ARG A 79 -20.29 10.01 -4.43
N ILE A 80 -19.19 10.13 -5.17
CA ILE A 80 -17.82 10.10 -4.60
C ILE A 80 -17.32 11.53 -4.31
N ALA A 81 -17.84 12.55 -5.01
CA ALA A 81 -17.39 13.95 -4.85
C ALA A 81 -18.19 14.78 -3.81
N ALA A 82 -19.18 14.21 -3.12
CA ALA A 82 -20.07 14.95 -2.21
C ALA A 82 -19.93 14.58 -0.72
N ASN A 83 -19.01 13.69 -0.35
CA ASN A 83 -18.77 13.30 1.06
C ASN A 83 -17.35 13.61 1.55
N VAL A 84 -16.53 14.32 0.78
CA VAL A 84 -15.36 14.98 1.34
C VAL A 84 -15.85 16.28 1.98
N SER A 85 -16.51 16.14 3.13
CA SER A 85 -16.72 17.29 4.01
C SER A 85 -15.36 17.90 4.33
N ASP A 86 -15.26 19.22 4.38
CA ASP A 86 -14.16 20.03 4.93
C ASP A 86 -13.86 19.73 6.42
N LYS A 87 -13.84 18.47 6.82
CA LYS A 87 -13.11 18.02 8.01
C LYS A 87 -11.67 17.93 7.55
N ALA A 88 -10.88 18.97 7.86
CA ALA A 88 -9.43 18.87 7.88
C ALA A 88 -9.03 17.48 8.40
N LEU A 89 -8.20 16.74 7.65
CA LEU A 89 -7.68 15.43 8.09
C LEU A 89 -7.18 15.61 9.52
N PRO A 90 -7.85 15.05 10.54
CA PRO A 90 -7.36 15.17 11.88
C PRO A 90 -6.26 14.13 11.97
N ILE A 91 -5.04 14.46 11.52
CA ILE A 91 -3.87 13.87 12.16
C ILE A 91 -3.77 14.54 13.54
N ARG A 92 -4.78 14.30 14.39
CA ARG A 92 -4.72 14.63 15.81
C ARG A 92 -3.71 13.66 16.42
N GLY A 93 -2.62 14.21 16.95
CA GLY A 93 -1.78 13.55 17.94
C GLY A 93 -0.92 12.40 17.44
N VAL A 94 -0.07 12.61 16.43
CA VAL A 94 1.09 11.71 16.26
C VAL A 94 1.93 11.83 17.53
N GLN A 95 1.87 10.82 18.39
CA GLN A 95 2.79 10.69 19.51
C GLN A 95 3.96 9.85 19.02
N VAL A 96 5.03 10.54 18.62
CA VAL A 96 6.32 9.92 18.34
C VAL A 96 6.99 9.69 19.67
N SER A 97 7.26 8.42 19.99
CA SER A 97 7.77 8.02 21.29
C SER A 97 8.81 6.91 21.16
N SER A 98 9.65 6.79 22.17
CA SER A 98 10.55 5.67 22.39
C SER A 98 10.31 5.10 23.79
N ALA A 99 10.32 3.78 23.93
CA ALA A 99 10.17 3.11 25.21
C ALA A 99 11.34 2.14 25.47
N LYS A 100 11.82 2.09 26.71
CA LYS A 100 12.83 1.13 27.16
C LYS A 100 12.21 -0.26 27.25
N ILE A 101 12.42 -1.10 26.23
CA ILE A 101 11.85 -2.45 26.12
C ILE A 101 12.98 -3.44 25.84
N ASN A 102 13.09 -4.48 26.67
CA ASN A 102 14.07 -5.57 26.53
C ASN A 102 15.49 -5.08 26.17
N GLY A 103 15.96 -4.04 26.87
CA GLY A 103 17.31 -3.50 26.73
C GLY A 103 17.54 -2.52 25.59
N ILE A 104 16.52 -2.13 24.82
CA ILE A 104 16.63 -1.12 23.74
C ILE A 104 15.64 0.03 23.92
N ASP A 105 15.91 1.15 23.25
CA ASP A 105 14.91 2.19 22.99
C ASP A 105 14.09 1.80 21.76
N LEU A 106 12.93 1.18 21.98
CA LEU A 106 12.04 0.79 20.90
C LEU A 106 11.22 2.00 20.46
N HIS A 107 11.40 2.43 19.21
CA HIS A 107 10.71 3.54 18.60
C HIS A 107 9.36 3.11 18.02
N TYR A 108 8.31 3.87 18.33
CA TYR A 108 6.95 3.61 17.88
C TYR A 108 6.14 4.90 17.72
N GLN A 109 5.04 4.80 16.99
CA GLN A 109 4.08 5.89 16.79
C GLN A 109 2.66 5.40 17.04
N ARG A 110 1.84 6.25 17.65
CA ARG A 110 0.41 6.02 17.87
C ARG A 110 -0.43 7.02 17.09
N TYR A 111 -1.53 6.54 16.53
CA TYR A 111 -2.50 7.35 15.79
C TYR A 111 -3.92 6.93 16.11
N GLY A 112 -4.82 7.89 16.25
CA GLY A 112 -6.23 7.59 16.52
C GLY A 112 -6.46 6.99 17.91
N GLU A 113 -7.70 6.56 18.13
CA GLU A 113 -8.22 6.00 19.38
C GLU A 113 -9.11 4.80 19.06
N GLY A 114 -9.48 4.02 20.07
CA GLY A 114 -10.30 2.81 19.94
C GLY A 114 -9.49 1.52 20.05
N ASP A 115 -10.01 0.44 19.47
CA ASP A 115 -9.35 -0.86 19.48
C ASP A 115 -7.99 -0.79 18.76
N ALA A 116 -7.02 -1.56 19.27
CA ALA A 116 -5.65 -1.51 18.79
C ALA A 116 -5.44 -2.32 17.50
N ILE A 117 -4.77 -1.70 16.51
CA ILE A 117 -4.15 -2.37 15.36
C ILE A 117 -2.65 -2.13 15.41
N VAL A 118 -1.84 -3.20 15.46
CA VAL A 118 -0.38 -3.10 15.43
C VAL A 118 0.15 -3.51 14.07
N PHE A 119 1.01 -2.67 13.50
CA PHE A 119 1.58 -2.83 12.16
C PHE A 119 3.08 -3.15 12.22
N ALA A 120 3.45 -4.35 11.76
CA ALA A 120 4.83 -4.85 11.72
C ALA A 120 5.39 -4.85 10.28
N HIS A 121 6.35 -3.96 10.02
CA HIS A 121 6.98 -3.81 8.71
C HIS A 121 7.89 -4.99 8.32
N GLY A 122 8.17 -5.11 7.02
CA GLY A 122 9.18 -6.04 6.49
C GLY A 122 10.60 -5.49 6.51
N ALA A 123 11.56 -6.33 6.11
CA ALA A 123 12.99 -6.00 6.15
C ALA A 123 13.41 -4.89 5.16
N GLY A 124 12.57 -4.59 4.16
CA GLY A 124 12.76 -3.49 3.22
C GLY A 124 12.31 -2.13 3.75
N GLY A 125 11.64 -2.07 4.90
CA GLY A 125 11.04 -0.85 5.44
C GLY A 125 11.34 -0.63 6.91
N ASN A 126 10.54 0.24 7.52
CA ASN A 126 10.49 0.55 8.94
C ASN A 126 9.08 1.08 9.26
N LEU A 127 8.84 1.71 10.40
CA LEU A 127 7.49 2.17 10.77
C LEU A 127 6.85 3.13 9.75
N LEU A 128 7.66 3.84 8.95
CA LEU A 128 7.21 4.79 7.94
C LEU A 128 6.51 4.11 6.75
N SER A 129 6.72 2.80 6.58
CA SER A 129 6.10 2.02 5.51
C SER A 129 4.57 2.13 5.50
N TRP A 130 3.96 2.30 6.68
CA TRP A 130 2.49 2.27 6.84
C TRP A 130 1.77 3.59 6.54
N TRP A 131 2.44 4.55 5.91
CA TRP A 131 1.90 5.90 5.64
C TRP A 131 0.56 5.91 4.87
N GLN A 132 0.25 4.86 4.10
CA GLN A 132 -1.03 4.73 3.37
C GLN A 132 -2.14 4.06 4.21
N GLN A 133 -1.77 3.25 5.19
CA GLN A 133 -2.69 2.54 6.06
C GLN A 133 -3.17 3.46 7.18
N ILE A 134 -2.24 4.23 7.77
CA ILE A 134 -2.54 5.04 8.95
C ILE A 134 -3.71 6.01 8.75
N PRO A 135 -3.76 6.86 7.71
CA PRO A 135 -4.89 7.78 7.52
C PRO A 135 -6.24 7.08 7.31
N PHE A 136 -6.23 5.81 6.88
CA PHE A 136 -7.43 5.01 6.68
C PHE A 136 -7.93 4.40 7.99
N PHE A 137 -7.05 3.72 8.73
CA PHE A 137 -7.44 2.99 9.94
C PHE A 137 -7.56 3.88 11.18
N SER A 138 -6.77 4.95 11.29
CA SER A 138 -6.74 5.81 12.48
C SER A 138 -8.02 6.64 12.69
N GLN A 139 -8.95 6.58 11.74
CA GLN A 139 -10.27 7.19 11.87
C GLN A 139 -11.17 6.44 12.86
N ARG A 140 -10.87 5.16 13.15
CA ARG A 140 -11.70 4.27 13.98
C ARG A 140 -10.90 3.41 14.97
N TYR A 141 -9.61 3.24 14.72
CA TYR A 141 -8.73 2.36 15.48
C TYR A 141 -7.55 3.13 16.05
N GLN A 142 -7.03 2.66 17.18
CA GLN A 142 -5.71 3.06 17.64
C GLN A 142 -4.67 2.28 16.82
N CYS A 143 -4.01 2.95 15.89
CA CYS A 143 -2.96 2.36 15.08
C CYS A 143 -1.60 2.54 15.76
N ILE A 144 -0.88 1.43 15.95
CA ILE A 144 0.49 1.40 16.47
C ILE A 144 1.42 0.92 15.37
N THR A 145 2.39 1.75 14.99
CA THR A 145 3.52 1.35 14.15
C THR A 145 4.78 1.38 14.98
N PHE A 146 5.72 0.48 14.72
CA PHE A 146 6.98 0.43 15.46
C PHE A 146 8.12 0.02 14.54
N ASP A 147 9.32 0.49 14.87
CA ASP A 147 10.55 0.02 14.26
C ASP A 147 10.97 -1.27 14.96
N HIS A 148 11.09 -2.38 14.23
CA HIS A 148 11.71 -3.58 14.79
C HIS A 148 13.14 -3.27 15.25
N ARG A 149 13.61 -4.00 16.27
CA ARG A 149 15.02 -3.96 16.70
C ARG A 149 15.97 -4.10 15.50
N GLY A 150 16.93 -3.18 15.40
CA GLY A 150 17.85 -3.06 14.27
C GLY A 150 17.30 -2.30 13.05
N PHE A 151 16.12 -1.69 13.14
CA PHE A 151 15.49 -0.91 12.08
C PHE A 151 15.14 0.50 12.55
N GLY A 152 15.00 1.42 11.60
CA GLY A 152 14.68 2.82 11.85
C GLY A 152 15.47 3.41 13.02
N HIS A 153 14.76 3.83 14.06
CA HIS A 153 15.36 4.40 15.27
C HIS A 153 15.48 3.40 16.44
N SER A 154 15.04 2.15 16.28
CA SER A 154 15.16 1.08 17.28
C SER A 154 16.50 0.35 17.13
N LEU A 155 17.61 0.99 17.51
CA LEU A 155 18.93 0.36 17.42
C LEU A 155 19.03 -0.85 18.36
N ASP A 156 19.70 -1.90 17.90
CA ASP A 156 20.09 -3.00 18.80
C ASP A 156 21.37 -2.63 19.56
N VAL A 157 21.61 -3.34 20.66
CA VAL A 157 22.90 -3.28 21.36
C VAL A 157 23.97 -4.05 20.56
N PRO A 158 25.26 -3.70 20.67
CA PRO A 158 26.34 -4.50 20.07
C PRO A 158 26.26 -5.96 20.49
N GLU A 159 26.39 -6.89 19.54
CA GLU A 159 26.20 -8.34 19.75
C GLU A 159 24.85 -8.69 20.42
N GLY A 160 23.83 -7.85 20.16
CA GLY A 160 22.48 -8.04 20.66
C GLY A 160 21.76 -9.22 20.03
N PRO A 161 20.59 -9.58 20.59
CA PRO A 161 19.83 -10.76 20.17
C PRO A 161 19.20 -10.62 18.77
N GLY A 162 19.13 -9.40 18.21
CA GLY A 162 18.53 -9.13 16.91
C GLY A 162 17.12 -9.69 16.79
N ALA A 163 16.85 -10.36 15.67
CA ALA A 163 15.53 -10.90 15.37
C ALA A 163 15.01 -11.94 16.37
N ALA A 164 15.87 -12.55 17.19
CA ALA A 164 15.43 -13.50 18.22
C ALA A 164 14.55 -12.83 19.28
N SER A 165 14.70 -11.52 19.51
CA SER A 165 13.90 -10.77 20.49
C SER A 165 12.62 -10.16 19.94
N PHE A 166 12.35 -10.22 18.63
CA PHE A 166 11.21 -9.51 18.04
C PHE A 166 9.87 -9.81 18.72
N VAL A 167 9.59 -11.08 19.05
CA VAL A 167 8.34 -11.48 19.72
C VAL A 167 8.24 -10.88 21.12
N ASP A 168 9.34 -10.90 21.88
CA ASP A 168 9.36 -10.36 23.24
C ASP A 168 9.35 -8.82 23.22
N ASP A 169 9.91 -8.19 22.20
CA ASP A 169 9.86 -6.73 21.98
C ASP A 169 8.42 -6.28 21.72
N LEU A 170 7.68 -7.00 20.87
CA LEU A 170 6.26 -6.74 20.65
C LEU A 170 5.45 -6.90 21.95
N ARG A 171 5.69 -7.97 22.72
CA ARG A 171 5.05 -8.15 24.02
C ARG A 171 5.31 -6.95 24.93
N GLY A 172 6.58 -6.57 25.09
CA GLY A 172 6.98 -5.44 25.92
C GLY A 172 6.37 -4.11 25.45
N LEU A 173 6.22 -3.91 24.14
CA LEU A 173 5.54 -2.74 23.59
C LEU A 173 4.06 -2.72 23.95
N LEU A 174 3.35 -3.82 23.78
CA LEU A 174 1.94 -3.88 24.14
C LEU A 174 1.73 -3.71 25.65
N ASP A 175 2.60 -4.30 26.47
CA ASP A 175 2.58 -4.15 27.93
C ASP A 175 2.84 -2.69 28.33
N HIS A 176 3.81 -2.02 27.71
CA HIS A 176 4.12 -0.60 27.95
C HIS A 176 2.97 0.34 27.59
N LEU A 177 2.18 -0.02 26.57
CA LEU A 177 1.07 0.78 26.07
C LEU A 177 -0.27 0.44 26.74
N ASP A 178 -0.27 -0.46 27.72
CA ASP A 178 -1.45 -1.01 28.40
C ASP A 178 -2.48 -1.61 27.42
N ILE A 179 -2.00 -2.30 26.37
CA ILE A 179 -2.84 -2.95 25.35
C ILE A 179 -2.95 -4.44 25.66
N GLU A 180 -4.11 -4.87 26.16
CA GLU A 180 -4.37 -6.27 26.49
C GLU A 180 -4.38 -7.18 25.25
N SER A 181 -5.08 -6.77 24.19
CA SER A 181 -5.14 -7.51 22.93
C SER A 181 -5.26 -6.58 21.72
N ALA A 182 -4.81 -7.04 20.54
CA ALA A 182 -4.80 -6.23 19.33
C ALA A 182 -5.09 -7.05 18.07
N HIS A 183 -5.51 -6.36 17.00
CA HIS A 183 -5.41 -6.86 15.65
C HIS A 183 -3.97 -6.68 15.15
N LEU A 184 -3.37 -7.74 14.63
CA LEU A 184 -1.97 -7.74 14.19
C LEU A 184 -1.90 -7.75 12.67
N VAL A 185 -1.18 -6.79 12.09
CA VAL A 185 -0.98 -6.66 10.65
C VAL A 185 0.51 -6.70 10.36
N ALA A 186 0.96 -7.71 9.63
CA ALA A 186 2.35 -7.94 9.31
C ALA A 186 2.62 -7.92 7.81
N GLN A 187 3.81 -7.47 7.43
CA GLN A 187 4.37 -7.73 6.10
C GLN A 187 5.73 -8.41 6.19
N SER A 188 5.96 -9.42 5.34
CA SER A 188 7.27 -10.07 5.16
C SER A 188 7.92 -10.46 6.50
N MET A 189 9.07 -9.87 6.84
CA MET A 189 9.78 -10.06 8.12
C MET A 189 8.88 -9.88 9.34
N GLY A 190 7.99 -8.88 9.35
CA GLY A 190 7.05 -8.63 10.45
C GLY A 190 6.14 -9.82 10.74
N GLY A 191 5.95 -10.72 9.76
CA GLY A 191 5.22 -11.96 9.93
C GLY A 191 5.88 -12.90 10.95
N ARG A 192 7.22 -12.87 11.08
CA ARG A 192 7.94 -13.67 12.08
C ARG A 192 7.57 -13.22 13.49
N THR A 193 7.53 -11.92 13.70
CA THR A 193 7.11 -11.28 14.95
C THR A 193 5.66 -11.64 15.28
N MET A 194 4.74 -11.38 14.34
CA MET A 194 3.31 -11.49 14.60
C MET A 194 2.83 -12.93 14.69
N LEU A 195 3.37 -13.84 13.87
CA LEU A 195 3.03 -15.26 13.97
C LEU A 195 3.62 -15.90 15.23
N GLY A 196 4.88 -15.60 15.55
CA GLY A 196 5.51 -16.08 16.78
C GLY A 196 4.77 -15.57 18.03
N PHE A 197 4.35 -14.31 18.02
CA PHE A 197 3.52 -13.74 19.08
C PHE A 197 2.15 -14.41 19.16
N ALA A 198 1.48 -14.65 18.03
CA ALA A 198 0.18 -15.31 18.00
C ALA A 198 0.22 -16.75 18.54
N VAL A 199 1.30 -17.49 18.28
CA VAL A 199 1.49 -18.84 18.83
C VAL A 199 1.78 -18.80 20.33
N LYS A 200 2.61 -17.86 20.79
CA LYS A 200 3.03 -17.76 22.20
C LYS A 200 1.95 -17.13 23.10
N TYR A 201 1.15 -16.21 22.56
CA TYR A 201 0.16 -15.42 23.29
C TYR A 201 -1.18 -15.30 22.51
N PRO A 202 -1.84 -16.41 22.16
CA PRO A 202 -3.03 -16.38 21.30
C PRO A 202 -4.19 -15.56 21.89
N HIS A 203 -4.33 -15.53 23.21
CA HIS A 203 -5.36 -14.74 23.91
C HIS A 203 -5.19 -13.21 23.75
N ARG A 204 -4.03 -12.76 23.28
CA ARG A 204 -3.74 -11.34 23.03
C ARG A 204 -3.91 -10.94 21.56
N VAL A 205 -4.36 -11.86 20.71
CA VAL A 205 -4.50 -11.63 19.27
C VAL A 205 -5.96 -11.73 18.86
N ARG A 206 -6.55 -10.59 18.49
CA ARG A 206 -7.95 -10.50 18.02
C ARG A 206 -8.09 -10.99 16.57
N SER A 207 -7.08 -10.71 15.74
CA SER A 207 -6.94 -11.29 14.40
C SER A 207 -5.51 -11.13 13.90
N LEU A 208 -5.09 -11.95 12.93
CA LEU A 208 -3.76 -11.91 12.33
C LEU A 208 -3.86 -11.71 10.80
N VAL A 209 -3.24 -10.65 10.28
CA VAL A 209 -3.06 -10.42 8.84
C VAL A 209 -1.59 -10.65 8.49
N MET A 210 -1.35 -11.56 7.55
CA MET A 210 -0.05 -11.97 7.04
C MET A 210 0.09 -11.55 5.58
N ALA A 211 0.69 -10.38 5.32
CA ALA A 211 0.90 -9.89 3.97
C ALA A 211 2.25 -10.33 3.41
N ASP A 212 2.22 -11.04 2.28
CA ASP A 212 3.41 -11.41 1.53
C ASP A 212 4.42 -12.19 2.40
N THR A 213 3.91 -13.05 3.29
CA THR A 213 4.72 -13.78 4.28
C THR A 213 4.08 -15.05 4.82
N VAL A 214 4.94 -16.02 5.13
CA VAL A 214 4.62 -17.19 5.95
C VAL A 214 5.23 -17.09 7.35
N GLY A 215 5.75 -15.93 7.77
CA GLY A 215 6.25 -15.72 9.14
C GLY A 215 7.35 -16.68 9.60
N GLY A 216 8.12 -17.25 8.67
CA GLY A 216 9.18 -18.22 8.99
C GLY A 216 8.66 -19.60 9.40
N MET A 217 7.38 -19.94 9.13
CA MET A 217 6.79 -21.24 9.40
C MET A 217 7.72 -22.41 9.06
N ASN A 218 7.97 -23.25 10.05
CA ASN A 218 8.73 -24.49 9.88
C ASN A 218 7.77 -25.67 9.62
N VAL A 219 7.02 -25.58 8.53
CA VAL A 219 6.06 -26.59 8.10
C VAL A 219 6.62 -27.28 6.85
N PRO A 220 6.67 -28.63 6.78
CA PRO A 220 7.31 -29.34 5.66
C PRO A 220 6.83 -28.88 4.27
N ALA A 221 5.52 -28.66 4.11
CA ALA A 221 4.96 -28.17 2.85
C ALA A 221 5.43 -26.74 2.51
N VAL A 222 5.54 -25.86 3.49
CA VAL A 222 6.02 -24.48 3.29
C VAL A 222 7.50 -24.48 2.94
N VAL A 223 8.31 -25.23 3.69
CA VAL A 223 9.76 -25.36 3.46
C VAL A 223 10.04 -25.97 2.08
N ALA A 224 9.27 -26.98 1.67
CA ALA A 224 9.39 -27.57 0.35
C ALA A 224 9.13 -26.56 -0.77
N GLU A 225 8.06 -25.77 -0.68
CA GLU A 225 7.76 -24.72 -1.68
C GLU A 225 8.83 -23.63 -1.71
N GLN A 226 9.38 -23.25 -0.56
CA GLN A 226 10.48 -22.29 -0.47
C GLN A 226 11.75 -22.82 -1.13
N HIS A 227 12.11 -24.09 -0.87
CA HIS A 227 13.26 -24.75 -1.50
C HIS A 227 13.07 -24.87 -3.01
N ASN A 228 11.90 -25.29 -3.48
CA ASN A 228 11.59 -25.39 -4.91
C ASN A 228 11.70 -24.04 -5.63
N TRP A 229 11.19 -22.98 -4.99
CA TRP A 229 11.31 -21.62 -5.51
C TRP A 229 12.77 -21.18 -5.59
N ALA A 230 13.53 -21.31 -4.50
CA ALA A 230 14.92 -20.89 -4.43
C ALA A 230 15.84 -21.67 -5.41
N ALA A 231 15.51 -22.93 -5.70
CA ALA A 231 16.25 -23.75 -6.67
C ALA A 231 16.12 -23.25 -8.12
N THR A 232 15.05 -22.52 -8.43
CA THR A 232 14.73 -22.05 -9.79
C THR A 232 14.80 -20.53 -9.93
N HIS A 233 14.85 -19.79 -8.82
CA HIS A 233 14.86 -18.34 -8.79
C HIS A 233 16.02 -17.82 -7.94
N THR A 234 17.02 -17.24 -8.60
CA THR A 234 18.14 -16.60 -7.91
C THR A 234 17.75 -15.19 -7.48
N ALA A 235 17.78 -14.96 -6.16
CA ALA A 235 17.70 -13.64 -5.57
C ALA A 235 18.83 -12.74 -6.12
N SER A 236 18.50 -11.68 -6.84
CA SER A 236 19.47 -10.68 -7.30
C SER A 236 18.96 -9.26 -7.02
N GLY A 237 19.87 -8.37 -6.62
CA GLY A 237 19.55 -6.98 -6.28
C GLY A 237 19.16 -6.75 -4.81
N GLU A 238 19.14 -5.47 -4.43
CA GLU A 238 18.79 -5.01 -3.08
C GLU A 238 17.33 -5.33 -2.74
N ILE A 239 17.06 -5.66 -1.48
CA ILE A 239 15.70 -5.99 -1.03
C ILE A 239 14.69 -4.88 -1.31
N GLY A 240 15.12 -3.61 -1.23
CA GLY A 240 14.26 -2.46 -1.53
C GLY A 240 13.75 -2.45 -2.98
N PHE A 241 14.55 -2.89 -3.95
CA PHE A 241 14.11 -2.98 -5.36
C PHE A 241 13.18 -4.17 -5.60
N ARG A 242 13.36 -5.26 -4.85
CA ARG A 242 12.58 -6.49 -5.00
C ARG A 242 11.29 -6.48 -4.19
N ALA A 243 11.14 -5.51 -3.30
CA ALA A 243 9.98 -5.40 -2.43
C ALA A 243 8.74 -4.86 -3.13
N VAL A 244 8.86 -4.33 -4.35
CA VAL A 244 7.74 -3.90 -5.20
C VAL A 244 7.86 -4.55 -6.59
N SER A 245 6.75 -4.75 -7.29
CA SER A 245 6.78 -5.38 -8.63
C SER A 245 7.51 -4.51 -9.69
N PRO A 246 8.14 -5.12 -10.70
CA PRO A 246 8.71 -4.37 -11.84
C PRO A 246 7.68 -3.49 -12.55
N LEU A 247 6.44 -3.97 -12.66
CA LEU A 247 5.33 -3.22 -13.25
C LEU A 247 4.99 -1.98 -12.42
N PHE A 248 5.01 -2.09 -11.09
CA PHE A 248 4.83 -0.95 -10.20
C PHE A 248 5.96 0.06 -10.32
N VAL A 249 7.22 -0.38 -10.42
CA VAL A 249 8.37 0.51 -10.67
C VAL A 249 8.18 1.30 -11.97
N GLN A 250 7.74 0.64 -13.04
CA GLN A 250 7.49 1.28 -14.33
C GLN A 250 6.36 2.31 -14.26
N ARG A 251 5.26 1.99 -13.57
CA ARG A 251 4.05 2.83 -13.54
C ARG A 251 4.11 3.94 -12.48
N ASN A 252 4.81 3.71 -11.37
CA ASN A 252 4.84 4.59 -10.20
C ASN A 252 6.29 4.83 -9.71
N PRO A 253 7.19 5.36 -10.54
CA PRO A 253 8.61 5.48 -10.21
C PRO A 253 8.87 6.31 -8.95
N ASN A 254 8.06 7.34 -8.68
CA ASN A 254 8.18 8.16 -7.46
C ASN A 254 7.87 7.36 -6.19
N LEU A 255 6.84 6.52 -6.22
CA LEU A 255 6.49 5.68 -5.07
C LEU A 255 7.48 4.53 -4.90
N ALA A 256 7.96 3.94 -5.99
CA ALA A 256 9.05 2.98 -5.93
C ALA A 256 10.31 3.59 -5.31
N ASN A 257 10.68 4.82 -5.70
CA ASN A 257 11.79 5.54 -5.06
C ASN A 257 11.50 5.86 -3.60
N LEU A 258 10.27 6.24 -3.23
CA LEU A 258 9.90 6.44 -1.82
C LEU A 258 10.14 5.17 -0.99
N TYR A 259 9.76 3.99 -1.51
CA TYR A 259 10.04 2.72 -0.83
C TYR A 259 11.55 2.55 -0.58
N LEU A 260 12.38 2.83 -1.60
CA LEU A 260 13.84 2.77 -1.47
C LEU A 260 14.38 3.77 -0.44
N GLN A 261 13.84 5.00 -0.41
CA GLN A 261 14.26 6.00 0.56
C GLN A 261 13.91 5.56 1.98
N ILE A 262 12.70 5.05 2.22
CA ILE A 262 12.33 4.45 3.51
C ILE A 262 13.32 3.35 3.89
N SER A 263 13.62 2.44 2.95
CA SER A 263 14.59 1.36 3.17
C SER A 263 15.96 1.87 3.64
N ARG A 264 16.45 2.94 3.01
CA ARG A 264 17.76 3.56 3.27
C ARG A 264 17.84 4.38 4.55
N THR A 265 16.72 4.66 5.19
CA THR A 265 16.73 5.26 6.54
C THR A 265 17.05 4.24 7.64
N ASN A 266 17.09 2.94 7.31
CA ASN A 266 17.51 1.92 8.27
C ASN A 266 19.02 2.00 8.55
N PRO A 267 19.44 1.70 9.80
CA PRO A 267 20.86 1.58 10.12
C PRO A 267 21.49 0.35 9.43
N PRO A 268 22.83 0.28 9.36
CA PRO A 268 23.51 -0.95 8.99
C PRO A 268 23.04 -2.11 9.89
N ARG A 269 22.76 -3.26 9.27
CA ARG A 269 22.24 -4.44 9.97
C ARG A 269 23.31 -5.51 10.06
N HIS A 270 23.47 -6.09 11.24
CA HIS A 270 24.20 -7.34 11.41
C HIS A 270 23.23 -8.50 11.24
N MET A 271 23.38 -9.24 10.15
CA MET A 271 22.69 -10.52 10.00
C MET A 271 23.48 -11.58 10.78
N PRO A 272 22.84 -12.34 11.68
CA PRO A 272 23.50 -13.46 12.32
C PRO A 272 23.97 -14.48 11.26
N PRO A 273 25.15 -15.10 11.43
CA PRO A 273 25.72 -16.02 10.45
C PRO A 273 24.83 -17.24 10.20
N ASP A 274 24.06 -17.67 11.21
CA ASP A 274 23.13 -18.80 11.13
C ASP A 274 21.76 -18.43 10.55
N GLY A 275 21.58 -17.17 10.14
CA GLY A 275 20.32 -16.66 9.61
C GLY A 275 19.24 -16.41 10.67
N LEU A 276 18.01 -16.16 10.22
CA LEU A 276 16.90 -15.91 11.12
C LEU A 276 16.39 -17.23 11.74
N PRO A 277 16.07 -17.26 13.04
CA PRO A 277 15.53 -18.46 13.70
C PRO A 277 14.32 -19.03 12.95
N ALA A 278 14.14 -20.34 13.00
CA ALA A 278 12.93 -20.97 12.49
C ALA A 278 11.70 -20.46 13.26
N GLY A 279 10.60 -20.22 12.55
CA GLY A 279 9.31 -19.88 13.15
C GLY A 279 8.52 -21.12 13.56
N PRO A 280 7.25 -20.95 13.95
CA PRO A 280 6.43 -22.02 14.48
C PRO A 280 6.27 -23.22 13.52
N GLY A 281 6.23 -24.42 14.09
CA GLY A 281 6.09 -25.68 13.38
C GLY A 281 4.64 -26.12 13.18
N THR A 282 4.45 -27.27 12.54
CA THR A 282 3.13 -27.83 12.22
C THR A 282 2.22 -27.99 13.44
N ASP A 283 2.73 -28.49 14.57
CA ASP A 283 1.88 -28.79 15.73
C ASP A 283 1.46 -27.52 16.48
N GLU A 284 2.30 -26.49 16.50
CA GLU A 284 1.97 -25.18 17.06
C GLU A 284 0.86 -24.50 16.24
N LEU A 285 0.97 -24.55 14.91
CA LEU A 285 0.03 -23.87 14.00
C LEU A 285 -1.32 -24.58 13.90
N LYS A 286 -1.35 -25.91 13.99
CA LYS A 286 -2.61 -26.69 14.04
C LYS A 286 -3.49 -26.34 15.23
N ASN A 287 -2.88 -25.87 16.32
CA ASN A 287 -3.59 -25.50 17.55
C ASN A 287 -3.90 -23.99 17.62
N LEU A 288 -3.47 -23.21 16.62
CA LEU A 288 -3.66 -21.77 16.59
C LEU A 288 -5.09 -21.43 16.12
N ASN A 289 -5.98 -21.17 17.08
CA ASN A 289 -7.39 -20.86 16.85
C ASN A 289 -7.66 -19.35 16.89
N ILE A 290 -7.14 -18.61 15.91
CA ILE A 290 -7.43 -17.17 15.74
C ILE A 290 -7.88 -16.89 14.30
N PRO A 291 -8.68 -15.84 14.06
CA PRO A 291 -8.95 -15.38 12.70
C PRO A 291 -7.64 -14.99 12.02
N ALA A 292 -7.30 -15.64 10.90
CA ALA A 292 -6.11 -15.34 10.12
C ALA A 292 -6.43 -15.05 8.64
N LEU A 293 -5.79 -14.03 8.07
CA LEU A 293 -5.89 -13.65 6.66
C LEU A 293 -4.49 -13.50 6.06
N PHE A 294 -4.24 -14.22 4.97
CA PHE A 294 -3.04 -14.09 4.16
C PHE A 294 -3.32 -13.23 2.93
N PHE A 295 -2.39 -12.32 2.62
CA PHE A 295 -2.32 -11.63 1.33
C PHE A 295 -1.08 -12.10 0.58
N VAL A 296 -1.17 -12.15 -0.74
CA VAL A 296 0.00 -12.28 -1.61
C VAL A 296 -0.22 -11.55 -2.93
N GLY A 297 0.79 -10.79 -3.36
CA GLY A 297 0.84 -10.26 -4.71
C GLY A 297 1.11 -11.39 -5.73
N GLU A 298 0.38 -11.41 -6.85
CA GLU A 298 0.60 -12.45 -7.88
C GLU A 298 1.99 -12.37 -8.54
N ASP A 299 2.63 -11.20 -8.47
CA ASP A 299 3.99 -10.97 -8.99
C ASP A 299 5.05 -11.00 -7.86
N ASP A 300 4.72 -11.51 -6.66
CA ASP A 300 5.68 -11.59 -5.55
C ASP A 300 6.81 -12.59 -5.88
N GLN A 301 8.04 -12.07 -5.98
CA GLN A 301 9.25 -12.84 -6.26
C GLN A 301 10.06 -13.22 -5.01
N ILE A 302 9.66 -12.77 -3.84
CA ILE A 302 10.32 -13.03 -2.55
C ILE A 302 9.56 -14.12 -1.79
N SER A 303 8.24 -13.99 -1.68
CA SER A 303 7.35 -14.97 -1.04
C SER A 303 6.22 -15.35 -1.99
N PRO A 304 6.52 -16.17 -3.01
CA PRO A 304 5.63 -16.37 -4.14
C PRO A 304 4.28 -17.01 -3.74
N PRO A 305 3.23 -16.87 -4.56
CA PRO A 305 1.87 -17.29 -4.21
C PRO A 305 1.70 -18.75 -3.76
N GLN A 306 2.51 -19.68 -4.26
CA GLN A 306 2.49 -21.08 -3.85
C GLN A 306 3.04 -21.29 -2.42
N VAL A 307 4.06 -20.53 -2.01
CA VAL A 307 4.58 -20.55 -0.65
C VAL A 307 3.54 -20.01 0.32
N ILE A 308 2.92 -18.87 -0.01
CA ILE A 308 1.86 -18.30 0.84
C ILE A 308 0.65 -19.23 0.91
N ALA A 309 0.27 -19.88 -0.19
CA ALA A 309 -0.82 -20.85 -0.19
C ALA A 309 -0.53 -22.08 0.67
N ALA A 310 0.72 -22.55 0.72
CA ALA A 310 1.12 -23.61 1.65
C ALA A 310 1.03 -23.14 3.11
N GLY A 311 1.45 -21.90 3.41
CA GLY A 311 1.39 -21.32 4.74
C GLY A 311 -0.04 -21.09 5.23
N ALA A 312 -0.92 -20.58 4.38
CA ALA A 312 -2.33 -20.39 4.71
C ALA A 312 -3.01 -21.71 5.11
N LYS A 313 -2.70 -22.81 4.41
CA LYS A 313 -3.22 -24.15 4.76
C LYS A 313 -2.73 -24.67 6.11
N ALA A 314 -1.64 -24.14 6.66
CA ALA A 314 -1.10 -24.58 7.94
C ALA A 314 -1.86 -24.02 9.15
N ILE A 315 -2.61 -22.91 8.98
CA ILE A 315 -3.44 -22.32 10.04
C ILE A 315 -4.92 -22.65 9.77
N PRO A 316 -5.58 -23.42 10.66
CA PRO A 316 -6.99 -23.77 10.50
C PRO A 316 -7.89 -22.54 10.34
N GLY A 317 -8.80 -22.59 9.36
CA GLY A 317 -9.77 -21.52 9.13
C GLY A 317 -9.19 -20.22 8.56
N SER A 318 -7.89 -20.18 8.23
CA SER A 318 -7.31 -18.99 7.60
C SER A 318 -7.88 -18.76 6.19
N LYS A 319 -7.84 -17.49 5.77
CA LYS A 319 -8.24 -17.05 4.42
C LYS A 319 -7.01 -16.65 3.63
N LEU A 320 -7.06 -16.79 2.30
CA LEU A 320 -6.01 -16.32 1.39
C LEU A 320 -6.62 -15.41 0.33
N LEU A 321 -6.06 -14.21 0.18
CA LEU A 321 -6.34 -13.29 -0.91
C LEU A 321 -5.11 -13.15 -1.81
N ARG A 322 -5.31 -13.35 -3.12
CA ARG A 322 -4.30 -13.08 -4.15
C ARG A 322 -4.62 -11.75 -4.83
N VAL A 323 -3.62 -10.89 -4.99
CA VAL A 323 -3.79 -9.55 -5.56
C VAL A 323 -3.06 -9.47 -6.90
N PRO A 324 -3.79 -9.37 -8.02
CA PRO A 324 -3.18 -9.24 -9.34
C PRO A 324 -2.34 -7.96 -9.48
N GLU A 325 -1.30 -8.03 -10.31
CA GLU A 325 -0.42 -6.90 -10.62
C GLU A 325 0.18 -6.22 -9.38
N ALA A 326 0.52 -7.01 -8.36
CA ALA A 326 1.19 -6.58 -7.14
C ALA A 326 2.34 -7.55 -6.83
N GLY A 327 3.46 -7.03 -6.35
CA GLY A 327 4.62 -7.79 -5.91
C GLY A 327 4.60 -8.06 -4.41
N HIS A 328 5.78 -7.98 -3.79
CA HIS A 328 6.00 -8.37 -2.39
C HIS A 328 5.47 -7.38 -1.34
N SER A 329 4.95 -6.22 -1.75
CA SER A 329 4.40 -5.22 -0.83
C SER A 329 3.00 -4.81 -1.26
N VAL A 330 2.03 -5.72 -1.15
CA VAL A 330 0.64 -5.46 -1.56
C VAL A 330 0.06 -4.23 -0.87
N TYR A 331 0.35 -4.04 0.42
CA TYR A 331 -0.08 -2.86 1.20
C TYR A 331 0.44 -1.53 0.61
N PHE A 332 1.58 -1.56 -0.07
CA PHE A 332 2.21 -0.40 -0.67
C PHE A 332 1.75 -0.18 -2.12
N GLU A 333 1.67 -1.26 -2.90
CA GLU A 333 1.36 -1.21 -4.33
C GLU A 333 -0.14 -1.07 -4.63
N LYS A 334 -0.99 -1.65 -3.77
CA LYS A 334 -2.45 -1.68 -3.91
C LYS A 334 -3.13 -1.30 -2.58
N PRO A 335 -2.84 -0.11 -2.02
CA PRO A 335 -3.30 0.29 -0.69
C PRO A 335 -4.82 0.26 -0.57
N ASP A 336 -5.57 0.64 -1.61
CA ASP A 336 -7.04 0.65 -1.57
C ASP A 336 -7.62 -0.76 -1.38
N ILE A 337 -7.07 -1.75 -2.10
CA ILE A 337 -7.48 -3.16 -1.99
C ILE A 337 -7.09 -3.70 -0.61
N PHE A 338 -5.84 -3.47 -0.21
CA PHE A 338 -5.31 -3.94 1.06
C PHE A 338 -6.12 -3.38 2.24
N ASN A 339 -6.29 -2.06 2.29
CA ASN A 339 -6.98 -1.37 3.39
C ASN A 339 -8.44 -1.82 3.50
N PHE A 340 -9.15 -1.90 2.37
CA PHE A 340 -10.54 -2.35 2.34
C PHE A 340 -10.70 -3.79 2.85
N GLU A 341 -9.88 -4.71 2.35
CA GLU A 341 -9.99 -6.13 2.71
C GLU A 341 -9.53 -6.40 4.15
N VAL A 342 -8.50 -5.71 4.63
CA VAL A 342 -8.08 -5.79 6.04
C VAL A 342 -9.17 -5.26 6.97
N LEU A 343 -9.77 -4.10 6.66
CA LEU A 343 -10.88 -3.58 7.46
C LEU A 343 -12.07 -4.55 7.50
N ARG A 344 -12.50 -5.05 6.32
CA ARG A 344 -13.59 -6.01 6.22
C ARG A 344 -13.32 -7.28 7.04
N PHE A 345 -12.07 -7.73 7.06
CA PHE A 345 -11.65 -8.88 7.84
C PHE A 345 -11.65 -8.61 9.34
N ILE A 346 -11.07 -7.49 9.79
CA ILE A 346 -11.06 -7.07 11.19
C ILE A 346 -12.49 -6.95 11.72
N GLU A 347 -13.39 -6.26 11.00
CA GLU A 347 -14.79 -6.13 11.41
C GLU A 347 -15.54 -7.47 11.45
N SER A 348 -15.13 -8.44 10.62
CA SER A 348 -15.69 -9.80 10.67
C SER A 348 -15.19 -10.56 11.90
N ALA A 349 -13.94 -10.37 12.29
CA ALA A 349 -13.34 -10.99 13.48
C ALA A 349 -13.98 -10.44 14.77
N GLU A 350 -14.16 -9.12 14.85
CA GLU A 350 -14.84 -8.44 15.98
C GLU A 350 -16.28 -8.93 16.21
N LYS A 351 -17.00 -9.28 15.13
CA LYS A 351 -18.37 -9.81 15.23
C LYS A 351 -18.43 -11.28 15.67
N SER A 352 -17.29 -11.97 15.61
CA SER A 352 -17.20 -13.41 15.91
C SER A 352 -16.53 -13.70 17.26
N ALA A 353 -15.95 -12.67 17.89
CA ALA A 353 -15.45 -12.66 19.27
C ALA A 353 -16.62 -12.45 20.24
#